data_AF-A0A969Y149-F1
#
_entry.id   AF-A0A969Y149-F1
#
_cell.length_a   1.000
_cell.length_b   1.000
_cell.length_c   1.000
_cell.angle_alpha   90.00
_cell.angle_beta   90.00
_cell.angle_gamma   90.00
#
_symmetry.space_group_name_H-M   'P 1'
#
loop_
_entity.id
_entity.type
_entity.pdbx_description
1 polymer ?
#
loop_
_entity_poly.entity_id
_entity_poly.type
_entity_poly.pdbx_seq_one_letter_code
_entity_poly.pdbx_strand_id
1 'polypeptide(L)'
;AIRTAGDRLYHLHACGSDRGAPGSGTIKWDEVRDGLKAIGYDGPVVIESFTSKVKSISRAAAIWRDLEPSQDELAEKGLRFLRDLLA
;
A
#
# COMPACT_ATOMS: atom_id res chain seq x y z
N ALA A 1 -0.04 -14.03 8.42
CA ALA A 1 0.81 -12.87 8.79
C ALA A 1 0.05 -11.88 9.67
N ILE A 2 -0.97 -11.16 9.16
CA ILE A 2 -1.71 -10.12 9.94
C ILE A 2 -2.31 -10.70 11.24
N ARG A 3 -3.08 -11.79 11.13
CA ARG A 3 -3.62 -12.50 12.31
C ARG A 3 -2.55 -12.98 13.30
N THR A 4 -1.36 -13.29 12.81
CA THR A 4 -0.21 -13.72 13.64
C THR A 4 0.43 -12.53 14.37
N ALA A 5 0.46 -11.35 13.75
CA ALA A 5 0.93 -10.13 14.37
C ALA A 5 -0.01 -9.74 15.51
N GLY A 6 -1.33 -9.78 15.27
CA GLY A 6 -2.34 -9.49 16.29
C GLY A 6 -2.21 -8.06 16.81
N ASP A 7 -2.27 -7.91 18.12
CA ASP A 7 -2.10 -6.66 18.87
C ASP A 7 -0.70 -6.03 18.73
N ARG A 8 0.27 -6.74 18.17
CA ARG A 8 1.62 -6.22 17.90
C ARG A 8 1.75 -5.52 16.55
N LEU A 9 0.70 -5.51 15.73
CA LEU A 9 0.71 -4.75 14.48
C LEU A 9 0.43 -3.28 14.78
N TYR A 10 1.44 -2.41 14.64
CA TYR A 10 1.32 -0.97 14.89
C TYR A 10 1.23 -0.13 13.62
N HIS A 11 1.83 -0.59 12.52
CA HIS A 11 1.95 0.20 11.30
C HIS A 11 1.80 -0.69 10.07
N LEU A 12 1.02 -0.23 9.08
CA LEU A 12 0.83 -0.95 7.81
C LEU A 12 1.21 -0.04 6.64
N HIS A 13 2.19 -0.46 5.84
CA HIS A 13 2.43 0.12 4.52
C HIS A 13 1.59 -0.59 3.46
N ALA A 14 0.95 0.18 2.59
CA ALA A 14 0.13 -0.29 1.49
C ALA A 14 0.72 0.19 0.16
N CYS A 15 1.00 -0.76 -0.74
CA CYS A 15 1.42 -0.47 -2.11
C CYS A 15 0.98 -1.61 -3.03
N GLY A 16 0.86 -1.35 -4.33
CA GLY A 16 0.62 -2.38 -5.34
C GLY A 16 1.73 -3.43 -5.36
N SER A 17 1.48 -4.59 -5.96
CA SER A 17 2.46 -5.69 -6.07
C SER A 17 3.76 -5.28 -6.78
N ASP A 18 3.71 -4.20 -7.54
CA ASP A 18 4.79 -3.59 -8.30
C ASP A 18 5.24 -2.22 -7.74
N ARG A 19 4.86 -1.91 -6.49
CA ARG A 19 5.00 -0.61 -5.81
C ARG A 19 4.06 0.50 -6.29
N GLY A 20 3.16 0.26 -7.24
CA GLY A 20 2.17 1.23 -7.72
C GLY A 20 1.09 1.55 -6.69
N ALA A 21 0.01 2.20 -7.13
CA ALA A 21 -1.11 2.53 -6.25
C ALA A 21 -1.78 1.25 -5.68
N PRO A 22 -2.12 1.20 -4.38
CA PRO A 22 -2.98 0.16 -3.82
C PRO A 22 -4.26 -0.04 -4.63
N GLY A 23 -4.74 -1.29 -4.71
CA GLY A 23 -5.91 -1.68 -5.50
C GLY A 23 -5.62 -2.13 -6.92
N SER A 24 -4.41 -1.88 -7.42
CA SER A 24 -3.92 -2.47 -8.67
C SER A 24 -3.07 -3.73 -8.41
N GLY A 25 -2.77 -4.47 -9.47
CA GLY A 25 -1.89 -5.64 -9.42
C GLY A 25 -2.56 -6.90 -8.86
N THR A 26 -1.80 -7.72 -8.14
CA THR A 26 -2.22 -9.08 -7.77
C THR A 26 -2.46 -9.30 -6.27
N ILE A 27 -2.38 -8.24 -5.46
CA ILE A 27 -2.58 -8.34 -4.01
C ILE A 27 -4.04 -8.68 -3.70
N LYS A 28 -4.24 -9.64 -2.79
CA LYS A 28 -5.57 -10.05 -2.29
C LYS A 28 -6.04 -9.09 -1.21
N TRP A 29 -6.45 -7.88 -1.60
CA TRP A 29 -6.81 -6.80 -0.68
C TRP A 29 -7.99 -7.12 0.23
N ASP A 30 -8.97 -7.92 -0.23
CA ASP A 30 -10.05 -8.39 0.64
C ASP A 30 -9.53 -9.24 1.81
N GLU A 31 -8.55 -10.12 1.56
CA GLU A 31 -7.94 -10.92 2.62
C GLU A 31 -7.12 -10.07 3.60
N VAL A 32 -6.49 -8.99 3.10
CA VAL A 32 -5.80 -8.00 3.95
C VAL A 32 -6.82 -7.31 4.86
N ARG A 33 -7.91 -6.78 4.29
CA ARG A 33 -9.01 -6.15 5.04
C ARG A 33 -9.56 -7.11 6.10
N ASP A 34 -9.87 -8.34 5.73
CA ASP A 34 -10.45 -9.34 6.63
C ASP A 34 -9.47 -9.73 7.74
N GLY A 35 -8.17 -9.74 7.43
CA GLY A 35 -7.10 -9.90 8.42
C GLY A 35 -7.06 -8.77 9.44
N LEU A 36 -7.12 -7.52 8.97
CA LEU A 36 -7.11 -6.32 9.83
C LEU A 36 -8.36 -6.23 10.71
N LYS A 37 -9.55 -6.47 10.11
CA LYS A 37 -10.82 -6.55 10.84
C LYS A 37 -10.78 -7.65 11.91
N ALA A 38 -10.22 -8.82 11.60
CA ALA A 38 -10.13 -9.94 12.56
C ALA A 38 -9.26 -9.67 13.78
N ILE A 39 -8.27 -8.77 13.69
CA ILE A 39 -7.42 -8.38 14.82
C ILE A 39 -7.84 -7.05 15.46
N GLY A 40 -8.91 -6.42 14.97
CA GLY A 40 -9.38 -5.12 15.46
C GLY A 40 -8.38 -3.99 15.23
N TYR A 41 -7.62 -4.01 14.13
CA TYR A 41 -6.63 -2.98 13.84
C TYR A 41 -7.31 -1.64 13.49
N ASP A 42 -7.03 -0.59 14.27
CA ASP A 42 -7.50 0.79 14.05
C ASP A 42 -6.36 1.78 13.68
N GLY A 43 -5.16 1.25 13.50
CA GLY A 43 -3.95 2.03 13.30
C GLY A 43 -3.78 2.58 11.88
N PRO A 44 -2.66 3.31 11.64
CA PRO A 44 -2.38 3.95 10.37
C PRO A 44 -2.12 2.95 9.22
N VAL A 45 -2.82 3.17 8.11
CA VAL A 45 -2.53 2.56 6.80
C VAL A 45 -1.92 3.61 5.89
N VAL A 46 -0.63 3.46 5.58
CA VAL A 46 0.17 4.46 4.87
C VAL A 46 0.51 3.96 3.48
N ILE A 47 0.29 4.80 2.47
CA ILE A 47 0.71 4.49 1.09
C ILE A 47 2.22 4.67 0.99
N GLU A 48 2.94 3.59 0.64
CA GLU A 48 4.38 3.63 0.37
C GLU A 48 4.64 3.37 -1.12
N SER A 49 5.04 4.39 -1.87
CA SER A 49 5.42 4.22 -3.27
C SER A 49 6.65 5.06 -3.61
N PHE A 50 7.19 4.84 -4.81
CA PHE A 50 8.45 5.41 -5.23
C PHE A 50 8.36 6.02 -6.62
N THR A 51 9.24 6.98 -6.89
CA THR A 51 9.36 7.64 -8.19
C THR A 51 10.79 7.52 -8.71
N SER A 52 10.91 7.40 -10.03
CA SER A 52 12.17 7.44 -10.78
C SER A 52 12.92 8.78 -10.57
N LYS A 53 12.22 9.84 -10.17
CA LYS A 53 12.77 11.19 -9.95
C LYS A 53 13.79 11.25 -8.79
N VAL A 54 13.65 10.41 -7.78
CA VAL A 54 14.59 10.36 -6.64
C VAL A 54 15.62 9.24 -6.88
N LYS A 55 16.70 9.56 -7.60
CA LYS A 55 17.67 8.57 -8.13
C LYS A 55 18.24 7.58 -7.10
N SER A 56 18.50 8.04 -5.87
CA SER A 56 19.04 7.18 -4.82
C SER A 56 18.01 6.14 -4.35
N ILE A 57 16.77 6.58 -4.12
CA ILE A 57 15.68 5.72 -3.67
C ILE A 57 15.21 4.81 -4.81
N SER A 58 15.10 5.32 -6.03
CA SER A 58 14.70 4.50 -7.18
C SER A 58 15.69 3.38 -7.45
N ARG A 59 17.00 3.63 -7.31
CA ARG A 59 18.03 2.58 -7.39
C ARG A 59 17.88 1.56 -6.26
N ALA A 60 17.68 2.01 -5.03
CA ALA A 60 17.54 1.13 -3.87
C ALA A 60 16.27 0.25 -3.93
N ALA A 61 15.17 0.82 -4.43
CA ALA A 61 13.87 0.15 -4.56
C ALA A 61 13.65 -0.51 -5.93
N ALA A 62 14.68 -0.55 -6.80
CA ALA A 62 14.64 -1.14 -8.13
C ALA A 62 13.49 -0.63 -9.02
N ILE A 63 13.28 0.70 -9.04
CA ILE A 63 12.23 1.36 -9.81
C ILE A 63 12.77 1.70 -11.21
N TRP A 64 12.43 0.85 -12.18
CA TRP A 64 12.92 0.94 -13.57
C TRP A 64 11.90 1.50 -14.56
N ARG A 65 10.66 1.71 -14.11
CA ARG A 65 9.57 2.25 -14.91
C ARG A 65 8.75 3.23 -14.09
N ASP A 66 8.00 4.07 -14.77
CA ASP A 66 7.00 4.89 -14.10
C ASP A 66 5.82 4.00 -13.66
N LEU A 67 5.34 4.25 -12.45
CA LEU A 67 4.27 3.47 -11.81
C LEU A 67 2.90 4.09 -12.07
N GLU A 68 2.84 5.42 -12.13
CA GLU A 68 1.67 6.24 -12.44
C GLU A 68 2.14 7.52 -13.16
N PRO A 69 1.25 8.23 -13.90
CA PRO A 69 1.61 9.47 -14.60
C PRO A 69 2.10 10.59 -13.67
N SER A 70 1.61 10.64 -12.43
CA SER A 70 2.05 11.60 -11.41
C SER A 70 1.97 11.04 -9.99
N GLN A 71 2.66 11.71 -9.05
CA GLN A 71 2.61 11.35 -7.62
C GLN A 71 1.21 11.59 -7.03
N ASP A 72 0.52 12.65 -7.46
CA ASP A 72 -0.82 12.97 -6.99
C ASP A 72 -1.82 11.93 -7.49
N GLU A 73 -1.71 11.49 -8.75
CA GLU A 73 -2.58 10.45 -9.30
C GLU A 73 -2.40 9.11 -8.56
N LEU A 74 -1.16 8.76 -8.20
CA LEU A 74 -0.88 7.60 -7.36
C LEU A 74 -1.52 7.71 -5.97
N ALA A 75 -1.34 8.86 -5.31
CA ALA A 75 -1.86 9.12 -3.98
C ALA A 75 -3.40 9.10 -3.97
N GLU A 76 -4.03 9.76 -4.94
CA GLU A 76 -5.47 9.83 -5.06
C GLU A 76 -6.12 8.47 -5.35
N LYS A 77 -5.58 7.70 -6.32
CA LYS A 77 -6.08 6.36 -6.64
C LYS A 77 -5.96 5.44 -5.43
N GLY A 78 -4.80 5.43 -4.79
CA GLY A 78 -4.55 4.62 -3.60
C GLY A 78 -5.44 5.00 -2.43
N LEU A 79 -5.63 6.31 -2.17
CA LEU A 79 -6.46 6.80 -1.08
C LEU A 79 -7.92 6.43 -1.28
N ARG A 80 -8.47 6.64 -2.49
CA ARG A 80 -9.85 6.25 -2.82
C ARG A 80 -10.05 4.75 -2.60
N PHE A 81 -9.18 3.93 -3.18
CA PHE A 81 -9.25 2.48 -3.03
C PHE A 81 -9.21 2.03 -1.56
N LEU A 82 -8.25 2.53 -0.76
CA LEU A 82 -8.11 2.14 0.64
C LEU A 82 -9.30 2.58 1.50
N ARG A 83 -9.87 3.77 1.24
CA ARG A 83 -11.07 4.23 1.94
C ARG A 83 -12.28 3.35 1.64
N ASP A 84 -12.49 3.02 0.38
CA ASP A 84 -13.61 2.17 -0.04
C ASP A 84 -13.47 0.73 0.50
N LEU A 85 -12.24 0.20 0.51
CA LEU A 85 -11.95 -1.14 1.01
C LEU A 85 -12.11 -1.25 2.54
N LEU A 86 -11.67 -0.24 3.28
CA LEU A 86 -11.56 -0.29 4.74
C LEU A 86 -12.75 0.32 5.49
N ALA A 87 -13.72 0.88 4.76
CA ALA A 87 -15.03 1.22 5.30
C ALA A 87 -15.72 -0.01 5.96
#